data_AF-A0A519M874-F1
#
_entry.id   AF-A0A519M874-F1
#
_cell.length_a   1.000
_cell.length_b   1.000
_cell.length_c   1.000
_cell.angle_alpha   90.00
_cell.angle_beta   90.00
_cell.angle_gamma   90.00
#
_symmetry.space_group_name_H-M   'P 1'
#
loop_
_entity.id
_entity.type
_entity.pdbx_description
1 polymer ?
#
loop_
_entity_poly.entity_id
_entity_poly.type
_entity_poly.pdbx_seq_one_letter_code
_entity_poly.pdbx_strand_id
1 'polypeptide(L)'
;MDSTVIIILGCIAGIAIGFGIAKFMEKSNVSNLIRNAKKEAASILKDAHLEAESAKKDKILQAKEKFLELKAEHEQVILGRDKKISEAEKRTRDKESQVSGELAKAKKVNDEAEAKIADYNARVDYLDKKQVEIDRLHKSQVEQLEVISGLSAEDAKNQLVESLKAEAKTSAMSHIQDTIEEAKLTAQQEAKKIIISTIQRVGTEEAVENCVSVFNIESDDVKGRIIGREGRNIRALEAATGVEIIVDDTPEAIILSCFDPVRREIARLALHKLVTDGRIHPARIEEVVGKTTKQIEDEII
;
A
#
# COMPACT_ATOMS: atom_id res chain seq x y z
N MET A 1 168.11 -66.92 -6.99
CA MET A 1 167.36 -65.88 -7.74
C MET A 1 165.98 -66.38 -8.20
N ASP A 2 165.56 -67.60 -7.83
CA ASP A 2 164.33 -68.21 -8.38
C ASP A 2 163.03 -67.87 -7.62
N SER A 3 163.10 -67.50 -6.33
CA SER A 3 161.88 -67.22 -5.54
C SER A 3 161.22 -65.86 -5.85
N THR A 4 161.97 -64.85 -6.31
CA THR A 4 161.43 -63.50 -6.58
C THR A 4 160.62 -63.42 -7.87
N VAL A 5 161.00 -64.18 -8.91
CA VAL A 5 160.29 -64.21 -10.20
C VAL A 5 158.92 -64.89 -10.08
N ILE A 6 158.82 -65.95 -9.27
CA ILE A 6 157.55 -66.66 -9.00
C ILE A 6 156.56 -65.76 -8.25
N ILE A 7 157.04 -64.94 -7.31
CA ILE A 7 156.21 -63.99 -6.56
C ILE A 7 155.64 -62.91 -7.49
N ILE A 8 156.45 -62.37 -8.42
CA ILE A 8 156.01 -61.33 -9.37
C ILE A 8 154.98 -61.88 -10.35
N LEU A 9 155.19 -63.08 -10.90
CA LEU A 9 154.21 -63.76 -11.77
C LEU A 9 152.91 -64.08 -11.04
N GLY A 10 152.97 -64.48 -9.76
CA GLY A 10 151.81 -64.68 -8.90
C GLY A 10 151.02 -63.39 -8.66
N CYS A 11 151.70 -62.26 -8.45
CA CYS A 11 151.05 -60.95 -8.31
C CYS A 11 150.38 -60.48 -9.61
N ILE A 12 151.02 -60.66 -10.76
CA ILE A 12 150.43 -60.28 -12.07
C ILE A 12 149.20 -61.14 -12.39
N ALA A 13 149.28 -62.45 -12.14
CA ALA A 13 148.14 -63.35 -12.29
C ALA A 13 147.01 -62.98 -11.31
N GLY A 14 147.33 -62.64 -10.06
CA GLY A 14 146.37 -62.16 -9.07
C GLY A 14 145.66 -60.87 -9.47
N ILE A 15 146.39 -59.90 -10.04
CA ILE A 15 145.82 -58.64 -10.53
C ILE A 15 144.95 -58.88 -11.78
N ALA A 16 145.39 -59.73 -12.71
CA ALA A 16 144.61 -60.06 -13.91
C ALA A 16 143.31 -60.80 -13.56
N ILE A 17 143.37 -61.75 -12.62
CA ILE A 17 142.18 -62.47 -12.11
C ILE A 17 141.28 -61.50 -11.33
N GLY A 18 141.85 -60.66 -10.47
CA GLY A 18 141.11 -59.64 -9.72
C GLY A 18 140.40 -58.63 -10.63
N PHE A 19 141.07 -58.16 -11.68
CA PHE A 19 140.50 -57.26 -12.68
C PHE A 19 139.41 -57.95 -13.53
N GLY A 20 139.62 -59.22 -13.89
CA GLY A 20 138.61 -60.03 -14.59
C GLY A 20 137.34 -60.23 -13.76
N ILE A 21 137.48 -60.55 -12.47
CA ILE A 21 136.35 -60.69 -11.53
C ILE A 21 135.68 -59.33 -11.29
N ALA A 22 136.44 -58.24 -11.12
CA ALA A 22 135.91 -56.90 -10.93
C ALA A 22 135.11 -56.42 -12.15
N LYS A 23 135.65 -56.56 -13.37
CA LYS A 23 134.94 -56.25 -14.63
C LYS A 23 133.68 -57.11 -14.82
N PHE A 24 133.73 -58.38 -14.42
CA PHE A 24 132.57 -59.27 -14.51
C PHE A 24 131.49 -58.90 -13.48
N MET A 25 131.87 -58.57 -12.24
CA MET A 25 130.96 -58.06 -11.20
C MET A 25 130.36 -56.70 -11.58
N GLU A 26 131.15 -55.77 -12.13
CA GLU A 26 130.69 -54.46 -12.60
C GLU A 26 129.69 -54.63 -13.76
N LYS A 27 130.01 -55.47 -14.75
CA LYS A 27 129.11 -55.75 -15.88
C LYS A 27 127.84 -56.48 -15.41
N SER A 28 127.93 -57.36 -14.41
CA SER A 28 126.78 -58.04 -13.80
C SER A 28 125.90 -57.07 -13.02
N ASN A 29 126.47 -56.18 -12.21
CA ASN A 29 125.75 -55.16 -11.46
C ASN A 29 125.08 -54.13 -12.37
N VAL A 30 125.76 -53.65 -13.40
CA VAL A 30 125.19 -52.73 -14.41
C VAL A 30 124.07 -53.42 -15.19
N SER A 31 124.25 -54.69 -15.58
CA SER A 31 123.20 -55.49 -16.23
C SER A 31 121.99 -55.70 -15.31
N ASN A 32 122.21 -55.98 -14.02
CA ASN A 32 121.16 -56.12 -13.02
C ASN A 32 120.43 -54.80 -12.76
N LEU A 33 121.15 -53.67 -12.70
CA LEU A 33 120.57 -52.34 -12.56
C LEU A 33 119.70 -51.99 -13.77
N ILE A 34 120.20 -52.22 -14.99
CA ILE A 34 119.43 -52.00 -16.23
C ILE A 34 118.21 -52.92 -16.29
N ARG A 35 118.35 -54.18 -15.87
CA ARG A 35 117.24 -55.14 -15.82
C ARG A 35 116.18 -54.71 -14.81
N ASN A 36 116.58 -54.25 -13.62
CA ASN A 36 115.67 -53.74 -12.60
C ASN A 36 114.98 -52.45 -13.05
N ALA A 37 115.73 -51.49 -13.62
CA ALA A 37 115.16 -50.26 -14.17
C ALA A 37 114.18 -50.56 -15.32
N LYS A 38 114.48 -51.53 -16.20
CA LYS A 38 113.54 -51.98 -17.24
C LYS A 38 112.30 -52.65 -16.64
N LYS A 39 112.46 -53.44 -15.58
CA LYS A 39 111.34 -54.11 -14.89
C LYS A 39 110.45 -53.10 -14.17
N GLU A 40 111.05 -52.09 -13.54
CA GLU A 40 110.36 -51.00 -12.87
C GLU A 40 109.64 -50.10 -13.86
N ALA A 41 110.29 -49.70 -14.96
CA ALA A 41 109.64 -48.97 -16.05
C ALA A 41 108.48 -49.78 -16.68
N ALA A 42 108.65 -51.10 -16.84
CA ALA A 42 107.58 -51.96 -17.31
C ALA A 42 106.42 -52.08 -16.29
N SER A 43 106.72 -52.08 -14.98
CA SER A 43 105.68 -52.04 -13.94
C SER A 43 104.93 -50.72 -13.95
N ILE A 44 105.65 -49.59 -13.99
CA ILE A 44 105.05 -48.25 -14.04
C ILE A 44 104.15 -48.10 -15.28
N LEU A 45 104.59 -48.57 -16.45
CA LEU A 45 103.76 -48.55 -17.66
C LEU A 45 102.53 -49.44 -17.51
N LYS A 46 102.67 -50.62 -16.92
CA LYS A 46 101.54 -51.52 -16.67
C LYS A 46 100.54 -50.90 -15.69
N ASP A 47 101.03 -50.31 -14.60
CA ASP A 47 100.21 -49.67 -13.57
C ASP A 47 99.51 -48.42 -14.14
N ALA A 48 100.22 -47.59 -14.91
CA ALA A 48 99.64 -46.46 -15.63
C ALA A 48 98.57 -46.89 -16.66
N HIS A 49 98.77 -48.02 -17.35
CA HIS A 49 97.75 -48.59 -18.25
C HIS A 49 96.51 -49.08 -17.49
N LEU A 50 96.69 -49.74 -16.34
CA LEU A 50 95.59 -50.21 -15.50
C LEU A 50 94.80 -49.03 -14.91
N GLU A 51 95.50 -48.01 -14.41
CA GLU A 51 94.88 -46.77 -13.91
C GLU A 51 94.15 -46.02 -15.02
N ALA A 52 94.72 -45.92 -16.23
CA ALA A 52 94.07 -45.30 -17.38
C ALA A 52 92.84 -46.09 -17.84
N GLU A 53 92.89 -47.43 -17.84
CA GLU A 53 91.71 -48.26 -18.10
C GLU A 53 90.63 -48.10 -17.04
N SER A 54 91.01 -48.05 -15.75
CA SER A 54 90.07 -47.85 -14.65
C SER A 54 89.41 -46.47 -14.75
N ALA A 55 90.21 -45.41 -14.93
CA ALA A 55 89.71 -44.05 -15.10
C ALA A 55 88.80 -43.92 -16.32
N LYS A 56 89.12 -44.60 -17.44
CA LYS A 56 88.25 -44.65 -18.63
C LYS A 56 86.93 -45.34 -18.31
N LYS A 57 86.95 -46.49 -17.63
CA LYS A 57 85.74 -47.23 -17.22
C LYS A 57 84.89 -46.39 -16.27
N ASP A 58 85.49 -45.75 -15.27
CA ASP A 58 84.80 -44.89 -14.31
C ASP A 58 84.17 -43.67 -14.98
N LYS A 59 84.87 -43.02 -15.92
CA LYS A 59 84.31 -41.91 -16.69
C LYS A 59 83.17 -42.34 -17.61
N ILE A 60 83.27 -43.52 -18.21
CA ILE A 60 82.17 -44.09 -19.01
C ILE A 60 80.97 -44.43 -18.12
N LEU A 61 81.19 -44.96 -16.92
CA LEU A 61 80.12 -45.24 -15.96
C LEU A 61 79.44 -43.95 -15.48
N GLN A 62 80.22 -42.94 -15.08
CA GLN A 62 79.70 -41.61 -14.71
C GLN A 62 78.89 -40.97 -15.85
N ALA A 63 79.36 -41.08 -17.09
CA ALA A 63 78.63 -40.59 -18.26
C ALA A 63 77.33 -41.37 -18.50
N LYS A 64 77.33 -42.69 -18.30
CA LYS A 64 76.12 -43.52 -18.39
C LYS A 64 75.12 -43.20 -17.28
N GLU A 65 75.57 -43.02 -16.04
CA GLU A 65 74.72 -42.62 -14.93
C GLU A 65 74.07 -41.27 -15.19
N LYS A 66 74.87 -40.26 -15.58
CA LYS A 66 74.36 -38.94 -15.95
C LYS A 66 73.40 -38.98 -17.13
N PHE A 67 73.66 -39.84 -18.12
CA PHE A 67 72.75 -40.03 -19.25
C PHE A 67 71.42 -40.65 -18.80
N LEU A 68 71.45 -41.66 -17.93
CA LEU A 68 70.23 -42.29 -17.40
C LEU A 68 69.43 -41.32 -16.52
N GLU A 69 70.11 -40.53 -15.68
CA GLU A 69 69.50 -39.49 -14.86
C GLU A 69 68.80 -38.43 -15.73
N LEU A 70 69.52 -37.86 -16.71
CA LEU A 70 68.96 -36.87 -17.64
C LEU A 70 67.81 -37.45 -18.48
N LYS A 71 67.92 -38.72 -18.90
CA LYS A 71 66.86 -39.41 -19.63
C LYS A 71 65.61 -39.57 -18.77
N ALA A 72 65.76 -39.98 -17.51
CA ALA A 72 64.65 -40.13 -16.57
C ALA A 72 63.98 -38.78 -16.27
N GLU A 73 64.75 -37.72 -16.06
CA GLU A 73 64.22 -36.36 -15.86
C GLU A 73 63.45 -35.89 -17.10
N HIS A 74 64.00 -36.09 -18.30
CA HIS A 74 63.33 -35.74 -19.54
C HIS A 74 62.02 -36.52 -19.73
N GLU A 75 62.02 -37.82 -19.45
CA GLU A 75 60.82 -38.66 -19.52
C GLU A 75 59.72 -38.18 -18.56
N GLN A 76 60.09 -37.77 -17.34
CA GLN A 76 59.14 -37.16 -16.39
C GLN A 76 58.58 -35.83 -16.91
N VAL A 77 59.42 -34.98 -17.50
CA VAL A 77 58.96 -33.70 -18.10
C VAL A 77 58.02 -33.95 -19.28
N ILE A 78 58.33 -34.91 -20.14
CA ILE A 78 57.48 -35.30 -21.28
C ILE A 78 56.14 -35.82 -20.77
N LEU A 79 56.13 -36.76 -19.82
CA LEU A 79 54.89 -37.29 -19.23
C LEU A 79 54.06 -36.18 -18.57
N GLY A 80 54.71 -35.26 -17.85
CA GLY A 80 54.05 -34.10 -17.25
C GLY A 80 53.45 -33.15 -18.29
N ARG A 81 54.13 -32.96 -19.42
CA ARG A 81 53.65 -32.15 -20.54
C ARG A 81 52.48 -32.82 -21.25
N ASP A 82 52.58 -34.10 -21.57
CA ASP A 82 51.53 -34.87 -22.23
C ASP A 82 50.25 -34.91 -21.39
N LYS A 83 50.39 -35.07 -20.07
CA LYS A 83 49.25 -34.99 -19.16
C LYS A 83 48.59 -33.62 -19.18
N LYS A 84 49.36 -32.52 -19.13
CA LYS A 84 48.83 -31.15 -19.21
C LYS A 84 48.13 -30.88 -20.54
N ILE A 85 48.71 -31.37 -21.65
CA ILE A 85 48.11 -31.24 -22.98
C ILE A 85 46.79 -32.02 -23.03
N SER A 86 46.78 -33.27 -22.59
CA SER A 86 45.56 -34.10 -22.57
C SER A 86 44.45 -33.49 -21.71
N GLU A 87 44.78 -32.93 -20.54
CA GLU A 87 43.82 -32.22 -19.69
C GLU A 87 43.28 -30.94 -20.35
N ALA A 88 44.14 -30.18 -21.04
CA ALA A 88 43.74 -28.98 -21.77
C ALA A 88 42.86 -29.31 -22.98
N GLU A 89 43.20 -30.36 -23.75
CA GLU A 89 42.40 -30.86 -24.86
C GLU A 89 41.03 -31.35 -24.40
N LYS A 90 40.97 -32.14 -23.32
CA LYS A 90 39.70 -32.58 -22.73
C LYS A 90 38.84 -31.40 -22.34
N ARG A 91 39.40 -30.41 -21.63
CA ARG A 91 38.67 -29.20 -21.23
C ARG A 91 38.18 -28.40 -22.43
N THR A 92 38.98 -28.32 -23.48
CA THR A 92 38.62 -27.61 -24.72
C THR A 92 37.47 -28.33 -25.43
N ARG A 93 37.57 -29.66 -25.58
CA ARG A 93 36.53 -30.49 -26.17
C ARG A 93 35.21 -30.45 -25.40
N ASP A 94 35.28 -30.47 -24.06
CA ASP A 94 34.10 -30.37 -23.20
C ASP A 94 33.42 -28.99 -23.39
N LYS A 95 34.21 -27.91 -23.45
CA LYS A 95 33.69 -26.57 -23.74
C LYS A 95 33.10 -26.45 -25.14
N GLU A 96 33.76 -26.98 -26.16
CA GLU A 96 33.24 -26.99 -27.54
C GLU A 96 31.92 -27.74 -27.62
N SER A 97 31.80 -28.89 -26.95
CA SER A 97 30.56 -29.66 -26.86
C SER A 97 29.44 -28.87 -26.17
N GLN A 98 29.75 -28.19 -25.05
CA GLN A 98 28.80 -27.32 -24.36
C GLN A 98 28.33 -26.17 -25.25
N VAL A 99 29.26 -25.43 -25.86
CA VAL A 99 28.97 -24.31 -26.76
C VAL A 99 28.16 -24.78 -27.96
N SER A 100 28.51 -25.91 -28.57
CA SER A 100 27.76 -26.48 -29.69
C SER A 100 26.34 -26.87 -29.26
N GLY A 101 26.17 -27.41 -28.05
CA GLY A 101 24.86 -27.76 -27.49
C GLY A 101 23.99 -26.53 -27.20
N GLU A 102 24.58 -25.47 -26.66
CA GLU A 102 23.90 -24.20 -26.43
C GLU A 102 23.52 -23.51 -27.75
N LEU A 103 24.43 -23.51 -28.74
CA LEU A 103 24.15 -22.96 -30.06
C LEU A 103 23.00 -23.68 -30.76
N ALA A 104 22.96 -25.02 -30.68
CA ALA A 104 21.86 -25.80 -31.24
C ALA A 104 20.53 -25.49 -30.55
N LYS A 105 20.52 -25.34 -29.22
CA LYS A 105 19.32 -24.92 -28.47
C LYS A 105 18.88 -23.50 -28.84
N ALA A 106 19.81 -22.56 -28.92
CA ALA A 106 19.54 -21.18 -29.29
C ALA A 106 18.95 -21.10 -30.71
N LYS A 107 19.53 -21.83 -31.66
CA LYS A 107 19.00 -21.92 -33.02
C LYS A 107 17.57 -22.48 -33.04
N LYS A 108 17.31 -23.58 -32.33
CA LYS A 108 15.96 -24.16 -32.24
C LYS A 108 14.94 -23.17 -31.67
N VAL A 109 15.29 -22.46 -30.60
CA VAL A 109 14.42 -21.43 -30.01
C VAL A 109 14.18 -20.28 -30.98
N ASN A 110 15.21 -19.87 -31.73
CA ASN A 110 15.07 -18.82 -32.73
C ASN A 110 14.15 -19.25 -33.88
N ASP A 111 14.33 -20.47 -34.41
CA ASP A 111 13.48 -21.02 -35.47
C ASP A 111 12.01 -21.14 -35.00
N GLU A 112 11.78 -21.58 -33.76
CA GLU A 112 10.44 -21.63 -33.14
C GLU A 112 9.83 -20.23 -32.95
N ALA A 113 10.64 -19.24 -32.58
CA ALA A 113 10.19 -17.86 -32.43
C ALA A 113 9.83 -17.23 -33.79
N GLU A 114 10.65 -17.42 -34.81
CA GLU A 114 10.38 -16.96 -36.18
C GLU A 114 9.11 -17.58 -36.74
N ALA A 115 8.90 -18.89 -36.53
CA ALA A 115 7.67 -19.57 -36.94
C ALA A 115 6.43 -18.99 -36.24
N LYS A 116 6.52 -18.70 -34.93
CA LYS A 116 5.42 -18.06 -34.19
C LYS A 116 5.16 -16.64 -34.67
N ILE A 117 6.20 -15.85 -34.93
CA ILE A 117 6.03 -14.48 -35.45
C ILE A 117 5.33 -14.51 -36.81
N ALA A 118 5.70 -15.44 -37.69
CA ALA A 118 5.03 -15.62 -38.98
C ALA A 118 3.55 -16.00 -38.82
N ASP A 119 3.22 -16.93 -37.91
CA ASP A 119 1.84 -17.31 -37.60
C ASP A 119 1.02 -16.13 -37.04
N TYR A 120 1.60 -15.38 -36.10
CA TYR A 120 0.96 -14.19 -35.53
C TYR A 120 0.68 -13.14 -36.58
N ASN A 121 1.64 -12.84 -37.46
CA ASN A 121 1.45 -11.86 -38.53
C ASN A 121 0.34 -12.31 -39.50
N ALA A 122 0.33 -13.59 -39.89
CA ALA A 122 -0.74 -14.13 -40.74
C ALA A 122 -2.13 -14.02 -40.07
N ARG A 123 -2.18 -14.20 -38.74
CA ARG A 123 -3.42 -14.07 -37.97
C ARG A 123 -3.88 -12.63 -37.82
N VAL A 124 -2.95 -11.69 -37.65
CA VAL A 124 -3.25 -10.25 -37.65
C VAL A 124 -3.81 -9.84 -39.01
N ASP A 125 -3.15 -10.20 -40.11
CA ASP A 125 -3.64 -9.90 -41.47
C ASP A 125 -5.04 -10.48 -41.73
N TYR A 126 -5.30 -11.68 -41.22
CA TYR A 126 -6.63 -12.30 -41.31
C TYR A 126 -7.68 -11.53 -40.51
N LEU A 127 -7.36 -11.11 -39.28
CA LEU A 127 -8.25 -10.35 -38.43
C LEU A 127 -8.54 -8.96 -39.00
N ASP A 128 -7.54 -8.28 -39.56
CA ASP A 128 -7.72 -6.97 -40.20
C ASP A 128 -8.65 -7.08 -41.41
N LYS A 129 -8.48 -8.10 -42.25
CA LYS A 129 -9.40 -8.38 -43.37
C LYS A 129 -10.82 -8.62 -42.87
N LYS A 130 -10.98 -9.39 -41.80
CA LYS A 130 -12.30 -9.64 -41.18
C LYS A 130 -12.91 -8.37 -40.61
N GLN A 131 -12.12 -7.51 -39.97
CA GLN A 131 -12.61 -6.25 -39.41
C GLN A 131 -13.15 -5.35 -40.52
N VAL A 132 -12.40 -5.21 -41.62
CA VAL A 132 -12.83 -4.44 -42.80
C VAL A 132 -14.13 -5.01 -43.40
N GLU A 133 -14.27 -6.34 -43.47
CA GLU A 133 -15.48 -6.99 -43.95
C GLU A 133 -16.68 -6.73 -43.01
N ILE A 134 -16.47 -6.85 -41.69
CA ILE A 134 -17.49 -6.57 -40.67
C ILE A 134 -17.93 -5.12 -40.75
N ASP A 135 -17.01 -4.16 -40.83
CA ASP A 135 -17.33 -2.74 -40.91
C ASP A 135 -18.13 -2.43 -42.18
N ARG A 136 -17.78 -3.07 -43.30
CA ARG A 136 -18.53 -2.96 -44.55
C ARG A 136 -19.94 -3.55 -44.43
N LEU A 137 -20.08 -4.74 -43.83
CA LEU A 137 -21.38 -5.38 -43.61
C LEU A 137 -22.25 -4.54 -42.67
N HIS A 138 -21.68 -4.03 -41.58
CA HIS A 138 -22.37 -3.15 -40.64
C HIS A 138 -22.86 -1.88 -41.34
N LYS A 139 -22.01 -1.23 -42.15
CA LYS A 139 -22.42 -0.06 -42.94
C LYS A 139 -23.55 -0.39 -43.91
N SER A 140 -23.47 -1.52 -44.61
CA SER A 140 -24.55 -1.97 -45.50
C SER A 140 -25.85 -2.28 -44.77
N GLN A 141 -25.78 -2.84 -43.56
CA GLN A 141 -26.97 -3.10 -42.74
C GLN A 141 -27.60 -1.80 -42.25
N VAL A 142 -26.79 -0.82 -41.84
CA VAL A 142 -27.29 0.51 -41.47
C VAL A 142 -27.98 1.17 -42.67
N GLU A 143 -27.36 1.19 -43.85
CA GLU A 143 -27.98 1.74 -45.07
C GLU A 143 -29.30 1.03 -45.43
N GLN A 144 -29.35 -0.31 -45.31
CA GLN A 144 -30.60 -1.05 -45.54
C GLN A 144 -31.68 -0.74 -44.51
N LEU A 145 -31.30 -0.60 -43.23
CA LEU A 145 -32.23 -0.22 -42.17
C LEU A 145 -32.77 1.20 -42.37
N GLU A 146 -31.94 2.14 -42.82
CA GLU A 146 -32.36 3.51 -43.19
C GLU A 146 -33.37 3.50 -44.35
N VAL A 147 -33.15 2.65 -45.35
CA VAL A 147 -34.10 2.50 -46.47
C VAL A 147 -35.43 1.88 -46.01
N ILE A 148 -35.39 0.88 -45.13
CA ILE A 148 -36.59 0.19 -44.64
C ILE A 148 -37.40 1.06 -43.66
N SER A 149 -36.72 1.80 -42.78
CA SER A 149 -37.37 2.68 -41.80
C SER A 149 -37.91 3.98 -42.40
N GLY A 150 -37.44 4.35 -43.60
CA GLY A 150 -37.77 5.64 -44.24
C GLY A 150 -37.25 6.86 -43.45
N LEU A 151 -36.38 6.62 -42.46
CA LEU A 151 -35.80 7.60 -41.56
C LEU A 151 -34.28 7.40 -41.55
N SER A 152 -33.51 8.48 -41.65
CA SER A 152 -32.05 8.38 -41.49
C SER A 152 -31.71 7.94 -40.07
N ALA A 153 -30.53 7.33 -39.87
CA ALA A 153 -30.09 6.92 -38.53
C ALA A 153 -30.05 8.11 -37.55
N GLU A 154 -29.80 9.32 -38.07
CA GLU A 154 -29.76 10.56 -37.30
C GLU A 154 -31.17 11.03 -36.90
N ASP A 155 -32.15 10.91 -37.80
CA ASP A 155 -33.56 11.22 -37.51
C ASP A 155 -34.16 10.25 -36.48
N ALA A 156 -33.88 8.96 -36.62
CA ALA A 156 -34.32 7.94 -35.66
C ALA A 156 -33.72 8.17 -34.27
N LYS A 157 -32.44 8.56 -34.20
CA LYS A 157 -31.78 8.94 -32.95
C LYS A 157 -32.41 10.19 -32.33
N ASN A 158 -32.70 11.21 -33.13
CA ASN A 158 -33.35 12.43 -32.64
C ASN A 158 -34.76 12.16 -32.10
N GLN A 159 -35.53 11.31 -32.78
CA GLN A 159 -36.87 10.92 -32.34
C GLN A 159 -36.82 10.10 -31.04
N LEU A 160 -35.85 9.18 -30.89
CA LEU A 160 -35.65 8.43 -29.66
C LEU A 160 -35.27 9.35 -28.49
N VAL A 161 -34.38 10.31 -28.73
CA VAL A 161 -33.96 11.30 -27.73
C VAL A 161 -35.13 12.19 -27.30
N GLU A 162 -35.96 12.66 -28.23
CA GLU A 162 -37.15 13.45 -27.90
C GLU A 162 -38.19 12.63 -27.10
N SER A 163 -38.40 11.35 -27.46
CA SER A 163 -39.27 10.46 -26.69
C SER A 163 -38.78 10.28 -25.25
N LEU A 164 -37.47 10.04 -25.07
CA LEU A 164 -36.85 9.90 -23.74
C LEU A 164 -36.96 11.19 -22.91
N LYS A 165 -36.78 12.36 -23.54
CA LYS A 165 -36.98 13.65 -22.85
C LYS A 165 -38.43 13.85 -22.41
N ALA A 166 -39.40 13.50 -23.26
CA ALA A 166 -40.82 13.62 -22.95
C ALA A 166 -41.22 12.70 -21.79
N GLU A 167 -40.71 11.47 -21.77
CA GLU A 167 -40.92 10.51 -20.69
C GLU A 167 -40.29 10.98 -19.38
N ALA A 168 -39.02 11.42 -19.42
CA ALA A 168 -38.33 11.96 -18.25
C ALA A 168 -39.05 13.19 -17.66
N LYS A 169 -39.56 14.08 -18.51
CA LYS A 169 -40.35 15.25 -18.08
C LYS A 169 -41.65 14.82 -17.40
N THR A 170 -42.33 13.81 -17.92
CA THR A 170 -43.58 13.29 -17.35
C THR A 170 -43.35 12.66 -15.99
N SER A 171 -42.29 11.85 -15.85
CA SER A 171 -41.91 11.25 -14.56
C SER A 171 -41.52 12.30 -13.52
N ALA A 172 -40.75 13.32 -13.92
CA ALA A 172 -40.39 14.43 -13.04
C ALA A 172 -41.62 15.22 -12.56
N MET A 173 -42.60 15.47 -13.45
CA MET A 173 -43.84 16.15 -13.08
C MET A 173 -44.67 15.35 -12.06
N SER A 174 -44.76 14.02 -12.22
CA SER A 174 -45.42 13.15 -11.25
C SER A 174 -44.76 13.26 -9.87
N HIS A 175 -43.43 13.17 -9.84
CA HIS A 175 -42.69 13.23 -8.58
C HIS A 175 -42.84 14.58 -7.86
N ILE A 176 -42.85 15.69 -8.62
CA ILE A 176 -43.10 17.03 -8.08
C ILE A 176 -44.51 17.10 -7.46
N GLN A 177 -45.52 16.56 -8.14
CA GLN A 177 -46.90 16.57 -7.66
C GLN A 177 -47.03 15.79 -6.34
N ASP A 178 -46.46 14.58 -6.29
CA ASP A 178 -46.47 13.73 -5.09
C ASP A 178 -45.79 14.43 -3.91
N THR A 179 -44.64 15.07 -4.16
CA THR A 179 -43.89 15.82 -3.13
C THR A 179 -44.69 17.01 -2.58
N ILE A 180 -45.41 17.73 -3.44
CA ILE A 180 -46.26 18.87 -3.01
C ILE A 180 -47.43 18.36 -2.16
N GLU A 181 -48.03 17.23 -2.52
CA GLU A 181 -49.16 16.65 -1.79
C GLU A 181 -48.73 16.13 -0.41
N GLU A 182 -47.57 15.46 -0.34
CA GLU A 182 -46.96 15.04 0.92
C GLU A 182 -46.64 16.25 1.81
N ALA A 183 -45.99 17.28 1.27
CA ALA A 183 -45.71 18.52 2.01
C ALA A 183 -46.98 19.18 2.57
N LYS A 184 -48.09 19.20 1.81
CA LYS A 184 -49.38 19.73 2.29
C LYS A 184 -49.94 18.90 3.45
N LEU A 185 -49.88 17.56 3.34
CA LEU A 185 -50.36 16.66 4.40
C LEU A 185 -49.53 16.82 5.68
N THR A 186 -48.21 16.86 5.57
CA THR A 186 -47.30 17.07 6.72
C THR A 186 -47.53 18.43 7.36
N ALA A 187 -47.64 19.49 6.56
CA ALA A 187 -47.91 20.84 7.07
C ALA A 187 -49.24 20.91 7.83
N GLN A 188 -50.29 20.25 7.32
CA GLN A 188 -51.59 20.23 8.00
C GLN A 188 -51.55 19.46 9.31
N GLN A 189 -50.81 18.34 9.37
CA GLN A 189 -50.64 17.57 10.61
C GLN A 189 -49.85 18.35 11.67
N GLU A 190 -48.75 18.98 11.30
CA GLU A 190 -47.96 19.80 12.23
C GLU A 190 -48.73 21.04 12.70
N ALA A 191 -49.49 21.71 11.83
CA ALA A 191 -50.35 22.82 12.22
C ALA A 191 -51.38 22.41 13.28
N LYS A 192 -52.05 21.26 13.09
CA LYS A 192 -53.01 20.73 14.10
C LYS A 192 -52.32 20.42 15.43
N LYS A 193 -51.13 19.81 15.39
CA LYS A 193 -50.35 19.48 16.58
C LYS A 193 -49.94 20.73 17.37
N ILE A 194 -49.49 21.78 16.68
CA ILE A 194 -49.16 23.07 17.31
C ILE A 194 -50.38 23.67 17.98
N ILE A 195 -51.52 23.73 17.29
CA ILE A 195 -52.77 24.28 17.86
C ILE A 195 -53.17 23.53 19.13
N ILE A 196 -53.19 22.19 19.08
CA ILE A 196 -53.54 21.36 20.23
C ILE A 196 -52.58 21.61 21.40
N SER A 197 -51.27 21.64 21.13
CA SER A 197 -50.25 21.89 22.15
C SER A 197 -50.38 23.29 22.77
N THR A 198 -50.75 24.30 21.98
CA THR A 198 -50.95 25.67 22.47
C THR A 198 -52.18 25.74 23.36
N ILE A 199 -53.31 25.14 22.95
CA ILE A 199 -54.54 25.10 23.76
C ILE A 199 -54.28 24.42 25.10
N GLN A 200 -53.59 23.26 25.09
CA GLN A 200 -53.29 22.51 26.32
C GLN A 200 -52.41 23.28 27.29
N ARG A 201 -51.56 24.19 26.80
CA ARG A 201 -50.58 24.91 27.61
C ARG A 201 -51.08 26.27 28.12
N VAL A 202 -51.89 26.99 27.34
CA VAL A 202 -52.36 28.34 27.67
C VAL A 202 -53.78 28.33 28.28
N GLY A 203 -54.60 27.34 27.91
CA GLY A 203 -56.04 27.33 28.20
C GLY A 203 -56.40 27.33 29.68
N THR A 204 -55.56 26.78 30.57
CA THR A 204 -55.86 26.74 32.02
C THR A 204 -55.40 27.99 32.76
N GLU A 205 -54.29 28.63 32.36
CA GLU A 205 -53.77 29.82 33.03
C GLU A 205 -54.60 31.05 32.66
N GLU A 206 -54.83 31.25 31.35
CA GLU A 206 -55.62 32.40 30.85
C GLU A 206 -57.08 32.36 31.32
N ALA A 207 -57.67 31.15 31.42
CA ALA A 207 -59.06 31.02 31.86
C ALA A 207 -59.27 31.43 33.32
N VAL A 208 -58.27 31.28 34.20
CA VAL A 208 -58.42 31.67 35.62
C VAL A 208 -58.24 33.19 35.77
N GLU A 209 -57.21 33.77 35.15
CA GLU A 209 -56.96 35.21 35.20
C GLU A 209 -58.09 36.01 34.54
N ASN A 210 -58.60 35.54 33.40
CA ASN A 210 -59.71 36.19 32.73
C ASN A 210 -61.07 35.91 33.35
N CYS A 211 -61.26 35.16 34.44
CA CYS A 211 -62.60 34.88 35.01
C CYS A 211 -62.95 35.68 36.27
N VAL A 212 -61.97 36.26 36.96
CA VAL A 212 -62.18 36.88 38.28
C VAL A 212 -61.69 38.32 38.28
N SER A 213 -62.49 39.26 38.80
CA SER A 213 -62.08 40.64 39.05
C SER A 213 -62.44 41.05 40.47
N VAL A 214 -61.54 41.76 41.13
CA VAL A 214 -61.78 42.31 42.47
C VAL A 214 -62.23 43.77 42.32
N PHE A 215 -63.31 44.14 43.03
CA PHE A 215 -63.79 45.51 43.14
C PHE A 215 -63.60 46.01 44.57
N ASN A 216 -62.77 47.04 44.73
CA ASN A 216 -62.44 47.63 46.01
C ASN A 216 -63.48 48.69 46.40
N ILE A 217 -63.86 48.72 47.69
CA ILE A 217 -64.88 49.62 48.23
C ILE A 217 -64.28 50.44 49.37
N GLU A 218 -64.60 51.73 49.42
CA GLU A 218 -64.03 52.69 50.38
C GLU A 218 -64.56 52.57 51.82
N SER A 219 -65.68 51.86 52.05
CA SER A 219 -66.29 51.66 53.38
C SER A 219 -67.33 50.53 53.39
N ASP A 220 -67.45 49.80 54.50
CA ASP A 220 -68.46 48.75 54.69
C ASP A 220 -69.92 49.26 54.65
N ASP A 221 -70.15 50.55 54.92
CA ASP A 221 -71.47 51.18 54.76
C ASP A 221 -71.94 51.21 53.29
N VAL A 222 -70.99 51.23 52.35
CA VAL A 222 -71.26 51.11 50.91
C VAL A 222 -71.53 49.64 50.56
N LYS A 223 -70.76 48.70 51.12
CA LYS A 223 -70.96 47.24 50.96
C LYS A 223 -72.38 46.83 51.38
N GLY A 224 -72.86 47.31 52.55
CA GLY A 224 -74.23 47.05 53.02
C GLY A 224 -75.34 47.60 52.11
N ARG A 225 -75.11 48.75 51.45
CA ARG A 225 -76.06 49.32 50.47
C ARG A 225 -76.07 48.57 49.14
N ILE A 226 -74.92 48.09 48.68
CA ILE A 226 -74.80 47.25 47.48
C ILE A 226 -75.54 45.93 47.68
N ILE A 227 -75.40 45.28 48.85
CA ILE A 227 -76.14 44.06 49.18
C ILE A 227 -77.66 44.33 49.26
N GLY A 228 -78.05 45.38 49.99
CA GLY A 228 -79.45 45.70 50.27
C GLY A 228 -80.11 44.72 51.26
N ARG A 229 -81.30 45.07 51.77
CA ARG A 229 -82.05 44.20 52.71
C ARG A 229 -82.36 42.87 52.01
N GLU A 230 -81.87 41.76 52.56
CA GLU A 230 -81.98 40.38 52.04
C GLU A 230 -81.26 40.11 50.70
N GLY A 231 -80.24 40.90 50.34
CA GLY A 231 -79.47 40.68 49.11
C GLY A 231 -80.22 41.08 47.83
N ARG A 232 -81.34 41.79 47.95
CA ARG A 232 -82.21 42.16 46.81
C ARG A 232 -81.51 43.00 45.75
N ASN A 233 -80.55 43.84 46.15
CA ASN A 233 -79.81 44.69 45.21
C ASN A 233 -78.75 43.89 44.46
N ILE A 234 -77.98 43.03 45.14
CA ILE A 234 -77.00 42.15 44.48
C ILE A 234 -77.70 41.21 43.50
N ARG A 235 -78.79 40.54 43.89
CA ARG A 235 -79.52 39.65 42.96
C ARG A 235 -80.05 40.35 41.72
N ALA A 236 -80.50 41.61 41.86
CA ALA A 236 -80.93 42.41 40.72
C ALA A 236 -79.75 42.75 39.79
N LEU A 237 -78.58 43.04 40.34
CA LEU A 237 -77.37 43.30 39.57
C LEU A 237 -76.84 42.03 38.89
N GLU A 238 -76.84 40.89 39.59
CA GLU A 238 -76.48 39.57 39.04
C GLU A 238 -77.43 39.17 37.90
N ALA A 239 -78.74 39.36 38.08
CA ALA A 239 -79.74 39.07 37.05
C ALA A 239 -79.61 40.00 35.83
N ALA A 240 -79.29 41.28 36.04
CA ALA A 240 -79.16 42.26 34.95
C ALA A 240 -77.85 42.11 34.15
N THR A 241 -76.75 41.72 34.80
CA THR A 241 -75.42 41.62 34.17
C THR A 241 -75.03 40.19 33.79
N GLY A 242 -75.63 39.18 34.43
CA GLY A 242 -75.26 37.77 34.29
C GLY A 242 -73.90 37.43 34.92
N VAL A 243 -73.42 38.25 35.85
CA VAL A 243 -72.18 38.06 36.62
C VAL A 243 -72.53 37.52 38.01
N GLU A 244 -71.72 36.62 38.56
CA GLU A 244 -71.86 36.12 39.93
C GLU A 244 -71.03 37.01 40.87
N ILE A 245 -71.65 37.51 41.94
CA ILE A 245 -71.02 38.45 42.85
C ILE A 245 -70.80 37.76 44.20
N ILE A 246 -69.55 37.45 44.49
CA ILE A 246 -69.15 36.77 45.72
C ILE A 246 -68.79 37.84 46.76
N VAL A 247 -69.53 37.82 47.87
CA VAL A 247 -69.28 38.67 49.03
C VAL A 247 -68.76 37.79 50.15
N ASP A 248 -67.49 37.97 50.51
CA ASP A 248 -66.82 37.22 51.58
C ASP A 248 -66.61 38.11 52.83
N ASP A 249 -66.15 37.49 53.92
CA ASP A 249 -65.79 38.12 55.20
C ASP A 249 -64.55 39.05 55.10
N THR A 250 -63.95 39.15 53.91
CA THR A 250 -62.87 40.10 53.64
C THR A 250 -63.42 41.54 53.66
N PRO A 251 -62.86 42.44 54.51
CA PRO A 251 -63.27 43.84 54.54
C PRO A 251 -62.91 44.54 53.22
N GLU A 252 -63.69 45.56 52.83
CA GLU A 252 -63.34 46.50 51.75
C GLU A 252 -63.28 45.94 50.30
N ALA A 253 -63.73 44.71 50.02
CA ALA A 253 -63.75 44.15 48.66
C ALA A 253 -64.97 43.28 48.33
N ILE A 254 -65.36 43.28 47.04
CA ILE A 254 -66.34 42.36 46.43
C ILE A 254 -65.70 41.70 45.20
N ILE A 255 -65.93 40.41 45.01
CA ILE A 255 -65.36 39.65 43.89
C ILE A 255 -66.44 39.45 42.82
N LEU A 256 -66.11 39.82 41.58
CA LEU A 256 -66.94 39.61 40.40
C LEU A 256 -66.41 38.39 39.63
N SER A 257 -67.24 37.35 39.51
CA SER A 257 -66.92 36.12 38.80
C SER A 257 -67.80 35.99 37.56
N CYS A 258 -67.18 35.88 36.38
CA CYS A 258 -67.88 35.62 35.12
C CYS A 258 -66.92 35.08 34.08
N PHE A 259 -67.35 34.22 33.18
CA PHE A 259 -66.52 33.74 32.07
C PHE A 259 -66.32 34.79 30.95
N ASP A 260 -67.26 35.74 30.83
CA ASP A 260 -67.26 36.76 29.79
C ASP A 260 -66.64 38.07 30.32
N PRO A 261 -65.48 38.52 29.78
CA PRO A 261 -64.81 39.73 30.25
C PRO A 261 -65.64 41.00 29.99
N VAL A 262 -66.44 41.03 28.93
CA VAL A 262 -67.28 42.20 28.59
C VAL A 262 -68.38 42.36 29.64
N ARG A 263 -69.04 41.27 30.02
CA ARG A 263 -70.08 41.29 31.07
C ARG A 263 -69.50 41.66 32.43
N ARG A 264 -68.32 41.15 32.77
CA ARG A 264 -67.63 41.49 34.02
C ARG A 264 -67.31 42.98 34.09
N GLU A 265 -66.86 43.55 32.98
CA GLU A 265 -66.52 44.97 32.89
C GLU A 265 -67.76 45.86 32.97
N ILE A 266 -68.87 45.46 32.32
CA ILE A 266 -70.17 46.13 32.47
C ILE A 266 -70.62 46.13 33.94
N ALA A 267 -70.51 45.00 34.63
CA ALA A 267 -70.86 44.90 36.05
C ALA A 267 -69.98 45.80 36.94
N ARG A 268 -68.67 45.82 36.69
CA ARG A 268 -67.70 46.66 37.41
C ARG A 268 -68.01 48.16 37.25
N LEU A 269 -68.27 48.60 36.02
CA LEU A 269 -68.59 50.01 35.71
C LEU A 269 -69.98 50.39 36.23
N ALA A 270 -70.96 49.50 36.12
CA ALA A 270 -72.29 49.74 36.69
C ALA A 270 -72.22 49.89 38.20
N LEU A 271 -71.46 49.04 38.90
CA LEU A 271 -71.21 49.16 40.34
C LEU A 271 -70.55 50.49 40.69
N HIS A 272 -69.49 50.88 39.97
CA HIS A 272 -68.81 52.16 40.21
C HIS A 272 -69.77 53.37 40.08
N LYS A 273 -70.62 53.39 39.04
CA LYS A 273 -71.62 54.45 38.84
C LYS A 273 -72.69 54.45 39.93
N LEU A 274 -73.17 53.28 40.35
CA LEU A 274 -74.17 53.13 41.41
C LEU A 274 -73.62 53.58 42.79
N VAL A 275 -72.36 53.30 43.08
CA VAL A 275 -71.68 53.76 44.29
C VAL A 275 -71.52 55.28 44.30
N THR A 276 -71.10 55.86 43.17
CA THR A 276 -70.92 57.32 43.02
C THR A 276 -72.24 58.08 43.18
N ASP A 277 -73.35 57.56 42.63
CA ASP A 277 -74.71 58.14 42.76
C ASP A 277 -75.31 57.94 44.18
N GLY A 278 -74.82 56.94 44.93
CA GLY A 278 -75.19 56.67 46.31
C GLY A 278 -76.60 56.09 46.53
N ARG A 279 -77.39 55.92 45.45
CA ARG A 279 -78.77 55.38 45.45
C ARG A 279 -78.84 54.03 44.74
N ILE A 280 -78.96 52.95 45.52
CA ILE A 280 -78.92 51.58 45.02
C ILE A 280 -80.28 50.89 45.27
N HIS A 281 -81.11 50.81 44.22
CA HIS A 281 -82.41 50.14 44.21
C HIS A 281 -82.61 49.35 42.90
N PRO A 282 -83.39 48.25 42.88
CA PRO A 282 -83.47 47.34 41.73
C PRO A 282 -83.78 48.02 40.39
N ALA A 283 -84.79 48.90 40.33
CA ALA A 283 -85.16 49.60 39.09
C ALA A 283 -84.04 50.50 38.54
N ARG A 284 -83.23 51.08 39.42
CA ARG A 284 -82.10 51.94 39.04
C ARG A 284 -80.90 51.12 38.57
N ILE A 285 -80.69 49.95 39.16
CA ILE A 285 -79.63 49.01 38.76
C ILE A 285 -79.84 48.60 37.30
N GLU A 286 -81.04 48.16 36.94
CA GLU A 286 -81.37 47.76 35.56
C GLU A 286 -81.15 48.91 34.56
N GLU A 287 -81.55 50.14 34.92
CA GLU A 287 -81.35 51.32 34.08
C GLU A 287 -79.87 51.64 33.86
N VAL A 288 -79.07 51.63 34.93
CA VAL A 288 -77.63 51.95 34.88
C VAL A 288 -76.84 50.86 34.15
N VAL A 289 -77.19 49.59 34.37
CA VAL A 289 -76.62 48.47 33.63
C VAL A 289 -76.93 48.63 32.14
N GLY A 290 -78.21 48.84 31.75
CA GLY A 290 -78.58 49.02 30.36
C GLY A 290 -77.90 50.21 29.67
N LYS A 291 -77.68 51.33 30.38
CA LYS A 291 -76.89 52.46 29.86
C LYS A 291 -75.40 52.11 29.70
N THR A 292 -74.84 51.37 30.65
CA THR A 292 -73.43 50.98 30.64
C THR A 292 -73.15 49.93 29.58
N THR A 293 -74.06 48.97 29.36
CA THR A 293 -73.99 48.00 28.26
C THR A 293 -73.92 48.71 26.91
N LYS A 294 -74.79 49.68 26.65
CA LYS A 294 -74.75 50.46 25.39
C LYS A 294 -73.44 51.22 25.22
N GLN A 295 -72.93 51.86 26.28
CA GLN A 295 -71.66 52.59 26.23
C GLN A 295 -70.48 51.67 25.89
N ILE A 296 -70.45 50.47 26.48
CA ILE A 296 -69.40 49.48 26.22
C ILE A 296 -69.55 48.89 24.81
N GLU A 297 -70.76 48.63 24.34
CA GLU A 297 -71.00 48.19 22.95
C GLU A 297 -70.54 49.24 21.93
N ASP A 298 -70.74 50.53 22.20
CA ASP A 298 -70.26 51.62 21.34
C ASP A 298 -68.73 51.78 21.35
N GLU A 299 -68.04 51.40 22.44
CA GLU A 299 -66.57 51.47 22.56
C GLU A 299 -65.84 50.23 22.00
N ILE A 300 -66.51 49.09 21.85
CA ILE A 300 -65.92 47.81 21.39
C ILE A 300 -65.89 47.68 19.85
N ILE A 301 -66.54 48.58 19.11
CA ILE A 301 -66.53 48.62 17.63
C ILE A 301 -65.28 49.30 17.07
#